data_AF-A0AB39M1J7-F1
#
_entry.id   AF-A0AB39M1J7-F1
#
_cell.length_a   1.000
_cell.length_b   1.000
_cell.length_c   1.000
_cell.angle_alpha   90.00
_cell.angle_beta   90.00
_cell.angle_gamma   90.00
#
_symmetry.space_group_name_H-M   'P 1'
#
loop_
_entity.id
_entity.type
_entity.pdbx_description
1 polymer ?
#
loop_
_entity_poly.entity_id
_entity_poly.type
_entity_poly.pdbx_seq_one_letter_code
_entity_poly.pdbx_strand_id
1 'polypeptide(L)'
;MDAPTQFEKPLSARPSPQPPEGCLAVAIRVPVRIVVLVLVVPVRLVWDGLVVSGRFLYRAVLRPVARAVFVWPWVALWRYVVVPLAKALGWLANALLLVPLVWLYRYVLTPVGHGLAWVAGRIAAGLVWVHARVLTPVGHACAWVLNGVAAGVAWVAGGVTAVLAWLGRYLLVVPAGWLYAWVLAPVGRAVAWCGRGVVWLVKAVGAGIGVVLYWTARILLVLPAVGLWRWVLIPVGRAIAWCGRGVVWLVKAVGTGIGVVLYWTARILLVLPAIGLWRWVLTPVGRVLAVIGREIWDALGHAWRIAGHISLAVGRILATLFRWIFVEPVSWVYRTVLTPVGHVVRDLVLRPAAEAARAAGRVTRQVLTDVRDSARQARADFRRMVFGEPQMPRPVEPREPMGDETRTLGRSTTVLTKD
;
A
#
# COMPACT_ATOMS: atom_id res chain seq x y z
N MET A 1 67.73 -5.53 12.84
CA MET A 1 67.43 -6.04 14.19
C MET A 1 66.60 -4.97 14.86
N ASP A 2 65.31 -4.97 14.53
CA ASP A 2 64.38 -3.93 14.92
C ASP A 2 63.78 -4.29 16.28
N ALA A 3 64.17 -3.53 17.30
CA ALA A 3 63.66 -3.67 18.65
C ALA A 3 62.21 -3.16 18.72
N PRO A 4 61.26 -3.92 19.31
CA PRO A 4 59.88 -3.48 19.40
C PRO A 4 59.75 -2.35 20.42
N THR A 5 59.36 -1.17 19.94
CA THR A 5 58.89 -0.04 20.75
C THR A 5 57.72 -0.49 21.62
N GLN A 6 57.97 -0.64 22.92
CA GLN A 6 56.91 -0.83 23.92
C GLN A 6 56.05 0.43 23.96
N PHE A 7 54.77 0.29 23.65
CA PHE A 7 53.78 1.33 23.88
C PHE A 7 53.62 1.53 25.40
N GLU A 8 54.27 2.55 25.95
CA GLU A 8 53.97 3.06 27.29
C GLU A 8 52.51 3.52 27.33
N LYS A 9 51.70 2.76 28.08
CA LYS A 9 50.35 3.13 28.45
C LYS A 9 50.45 4.36 29.38
N PRO A 10 49.85 5.52 29.05
CA PRO A 10 49.92 6.66 29.94
C PRO A 10 49.26 6.29 31.27
N LEU A 11 50.04 6.41 32.35
CA LEU A 11 49.56 6.32 33.72
C LEU A 11 48.34 7.23 33.85
N SER A 12 47.17 6.61 33.98
CA SER A 12 45.91 7.27 34.31
C SER A 12 46.13 8.16 35.52
N ALA A 13 46.00 9.47 35.30
CA ALA A 13 46.09 10.51 36.30
C ALA A 13 45.26 10.10 37.54
N ARG A 14 45.94 9.90 38.67
CA ARG A 14 45.27 9.78 39.96
C ARG A 14 44.47 11.07 40.18
N PRO A 15 43.21 11.00 40.65
CA PRO A 15 42.48 12.21 41.01
C PRO A 15 43.25 12.91 42.13
N SER A 16 43.60 14.18 41.90
CA SER A 16 44.17 15.05 42.92
C SER A 16 43.26 15.08 44.13
N PRO A 17 43.78 14.99 45.37
CA PRO A 17 42.99 15.21 46.57
C PRO A 17 42.35 16.60 46.46
N GLN A 18 41.01 16.65 46.43
CA GLN A 18 40.30 17.91 46.43
C GLN A 18 40.64 18.68 47.72
N PRO A 19 40.87 20.00 47.66
CA PRO A 19 41.11 20.81 48.85
C PRO A 19 39.95 20.62 49.83
N PRO A 20 40.15 20.71 51.16
CA PRO A 20 39.06 20.61 52.11
C PRO A 20 38.02 21.69 51.78
N GLU A 21 36.92 21.28 51.14
CA GLU A 21 35.79 22.14 50.83
C GLU A 21 35.28 22.66 52.18
N GLY A 22 35.59 23.93 52.48
CA GLY A 22 35.16 24.57 53.71
C GLY A 22 33.65 24.45 53.86
N CYS A 23 33.19 24.28 55.10
CA CYS A 23 31.79 24.00 55.46
C CYS A 23 30.75 24.92 54.79
N LEU A 24 31.15 26.10 54.30
CA LEU A 24 30.30 27.01 53.52
C LEU A 24 29.91 26.47 52.13
N ALA A 25 30.82 25.82 51.41
CA ALA A 25 30.52 25.25 50.09
C ALA A 25 29.55 24.06 50.21
N VAL A 26 29.71 23.24 51.25
CA VAL A 26 28.80 22.14 51.57
C VAL A 26 27.45 22.69 52.05
N ALA A 27 27.43 23.70 52.94
CA ALA A 27 26.21 24.30 53.46
C ALA A 27 25.36 24.98 52.37
N ILE A 28 25.98 25.51 51.30
CA ILE A 28 25.25 26.08 50.16
C ILE A 28 24.86 25.01 49.13
N ARG A 29 25.73 24.01 48.87
CA ARG A 29 25.41 22.96 47.90
C ARG A 29 24.30 22.04 48.36
N VAL A 30 24.23 21.70 49.64
CA VAL A 30 23.21 20.79 50.16
C VAL A 30 21.79 21.30 49.88
N PRO A 31 21.40 22.54 50.25
CA PRO A 31 20.07 23.06 49.94
C PRO A 31 19.84 23.24 48.43
N VAL A 32 20.85 23.67 47.67
CA VAL A 32 20.72 23.76 46.20
C VAL A 32 20.51 22.38 45.57
N ARG A 33 21.23 21.34 46.01
CA ARG A 33 21.03 19.96 45.56
C ARG A 33 19.67 19.43 45.96
N ILE A 34 19.18 19.77 47.17
CA ILE A 34 17.83 19.41 47.62
C ILE A 34 16.78 20.08 46.74
N VAL A 35 16.89 21.38 46.45
CA VAL A 35 15.95 22.08 45.56
C VAL A 35 16.00 21.49 44.14
N VAL A 36 17.20 21.25 43.61
CA VAL A 36 17.36 20.61 42.29
C VAL A 36 16.79 19.18 42.30
N LEU A 37 17.02 18.38 43.33
CA LEU A 37 16.43 17.05 43.44
C LEU A 37 14.91 17.09 43.57
N VAL A 38 14.39 17.93 44.45
CA VAL A 38 12.96 18.03 44.73
C VAL A 38 12.19 18.63 43.57
N LEU A 39 12.82 19.45 42.72
CA LEU A 39 12.13 20.17 41.65
C LEU A 39 12.48 19.64 40.26
N VAL A 40 13.77 19.42 39.96
CA VAL A 40 14.22 18.96 38.63
C VAL A 40 13.98 17.47 38.45
N VAL A 41 14.15 16.64 39.48
CA VAL A 41 13.94 15.19 39.33
C VAL A 41 12.48 14.83 39.06
N PRO A 42 11.47 15.34 39.77
CA PRO A 42 10.09 15.06 39.42
C PRO A 42 9.70 15.65 38.05
N VAL A 43 10.18 16.84 37.70
CA VAL A 43 9.96 17.40 36.35
C VAL A 43 10.57 16.51 35.27
N ARG A 44 11.79 16.00 35.47
CA ARG A 44 12.42 15.04 34.54
C ARG A 44 11.68 13.71 34.52
N LEU A 45 11.19 13.22 35.66
CA LEU A 45 10.44 11.97 35.72
C LEU A 45 9.11 12.07 34.96
N VAL A 46 8.43 13.22 35.08
CA VAL A 46 7.21 13.54 34.33
C VAL A 46 7.52 13.65 32.84
N TRP A 47 8.62 14.30 32.47
CA TRP A 47 9.05 14.42 31.08
C TRP A 47 9.44 13.07 30.47
N ASP A 48 10.25 12.27 31.15
CA ASP A 48 10.63 10.93 30.71
C ASP A 48 9.40 10.01 30.64
N GLY A 49 8.47 10.14 31.59
CA GLY A 49 7.18 9.46 31.56
C GLY A 49 6.34 9.84 30.33
N LEU A 50 6.24 11.13 30.00
CA LEU A 50 5.56 11.63 28.81
C LEU A 50 6.21 11.14 27.51
N VAL A 51 7.54 11.18 27.44
CA VAL A 51 8.30 10.71 26.27
C VAL A 51 8.14 9.21 26.09
N VAL A 52 8.20 8.42 27.18
CA VAL A 52 7.97 6.97 27.11
C VAL A 52 6.54 6.67 26.71
N SER A 53 5.55 7.38 27.27
CA SER A 53 4.13 7.24 26.92
C SER A 53 3.86 7.59 25.46
N GLY A 54 4.41 8.70 24.97
CA GLY A 54 4.29 9.12 23.57
C GLY A 54 4.99 8.16 22.62
N ARG A 55 6.17 7.63 23.00
CA ARG A 55 6.93 6.66 22.20
C ARG A 55 6.26 5.29 22.20
N PHE A 56 5.59 4.92 23.28
CA PHE A 56 4.73 3.73 23.37
C PHE A 56 3.48 3.89 22.50
N LEU A 57 2.77 5.02 22.59
CA LEU A 57 1.60 5.33 21.78
C LEU A 57 1.94 5.36 20.27
N TYR A 58 3.09 5.93 19.91
CA TYR A 58 3.55 5.93 18.52
C TYR A 58 3.85 4.51 18.01
N ARG A 59 4.52 3.67 18.81
CA ARG A 59 4.89 2.31 18.40
C ARG A 59 3.71 1.35 18.40
N ALA A 60 2.81 1.47 19.38
CA ALA A 60 1.69 0.57 19.59
C ALA A 60 0.48 0.92 18.71
N VAL A 61 0.25 2.20 18.41
CA VAL A 61 -0.97 2.66 17.73
C VAL A 61 -0.65 3.32 16.40
N LEU A 62 0.12 4.43 16.38
CA LEU A 62 0.34 5.17 15.12
C LEU A 62 1.07 4.33 14.07
N ARG A 63 2.09 3.56 14.46
CA ARG A 63 2.90 2.79 13.51
C ARG A 63 2.13 1.65 12.83
N PRO A 64 1.36 0.80 13.54
CA PRO A 64 0.55 -0.22 12.88
C PRO A 64 -0.61 0.40 12.10
N VAL A 65 -1.25 1.46 12.60
CA VAL A 65 -2.35 2.14 11.89
C VAL A 65 -1.82 2.80 10.61
N ALA A 66 -0.71 3.51 10.65
CA ALA A 66 -0.11 4.11 9.45
C ALA A 66 0.30 3.05 8.41
N ARG A 67 0.82 1.88 8.84
CA ARG A 67 1.11 0.77 7.93
C ARG A 67 -0.16 0.15 7.35
N ALA A 68 -1.19 -0.03 8.17
CA ALA A 68 -2.45 -0.62 7.72
C ALA A 68 -3.23 0.32 6.78
N VAL A 69 -3.17 1.64 7.00
CA VAL A 69 -3.90 2.63 6.19
C VAL A 69 -3.13 3.01 4.92
N PHE A 70 -1.79 3.08 4.97
CA PHE A 70 -1.01 3.57 3.83
C PHE A 70 -0.35 2.45 3.03
N VAL A 71 0.28 1.50 3.71
CA VAL A 71 1.10 0.47 3.05
C VAL A 71 0.22 -0.65 2.50
N TRP A 72 -0.76 -1.11 3.26
CA TRP A 72 -1.63 -2.21 2.82
C TRP A 72 -2.47 -1.86 1.57
N PRO A 73 -3.16 -0.71 1.51
CA PRO A 73 -3.91 -0.33 0.31
C PRO A 73 -3.01 -0.09 -0.89
N TRP A 74 -1.82 0.48 -0.69
CA TRP A 74 -0.85 0.67 -1.78
C TRP A 74 -0.30 -0.65 -2.31
N VAL A 75 0.04 -1.59 -1.42
CA VAL A 75 0.50 -2.93 -1.80
C VAL A 75 -0.62 -3.72 -2.48
N ALA A 76 -1.85 -3.61 -1.99
CA ALA A 76 -3.01 -4.22 -2.63
C ALA A 76 -3.25 -3.62 -4.02
N LEU A 77 -3.22 -2.30 -4.17
CA LEU A 77 -3.34 -1.61 -5.46
C LEU A 77 -2.25 -2.05 -6.44
N TRP A 78 -1.01 -2.11 -6.00
CA TRP A 78 0.10 -2.57 -6.83
C TRP A 78 -0.10 -4.01 -7.30
N ARG A 79 -0.42 -4.91 -6.37
CA ARG A 79 -0.47 -6.35 -6.63
C ARG A 79 -1.73 -6.77 -7.40
N TYR A 80 -2.86 -6.13 -7.15
CA TYR A 80 -4.15 -6.47 -7.76
C TYR A 80 -4.52 -5.62 -8.96
N VAL A 81 -3.94 -4.43 -9.13
CA VAL A 81 -4.28 -3.54 -10.26
C VAL A 81 -3.08 -3.34 -11.18
N VAL A 82 -1.95 -2.87 -10.65
CA VAL A 82 -0.81 -2.50 -11.50
C VAL A 82 -0.15 -3.70 -12.16
N VAL A 83 0.11 -4.77 -11.41
CA VAL A 83 0.72 -6.00 -11.95
C VAL A 83 -0.12 -6.64 -13.06
N PRO A 84 -1.43 -6.91 -12.87
CA PRO A 84 -2.24 -7.48 -13.96
C PRO A 84 -2.39 -6.53 -15.14
N LEU A 85 -2.52 -5.22 -14.90
CA LEU A 85 -2.62 -4.23 -15.97
C LEU A 85 -1.34 -4.18 -16.83
N ALA A 86 -0.16 -4.18 -16.20
CA ALA A 86 1.12 -4.23 -16.91
C ALA A 86 1.29 -5.53 -17.70
N LYS A 87 0.84 -6.66 -17.15
CA LYS A 87 0.89 -7.95 -17.85
C LYS A 87 -0.06 -7.99 -19.05
N ALA A 88 -1.25 -7.41 -18.90
CA ALA A 88 -2.21 -7.25 -20.00
C ALA A 88 -1.66 -6.33 -21.09
N LEU A 89 -1.08 -5.17 -20.73
CA LEU A 89 -0.43 -4.27 -21.69
C LEU A 89 0.74 -4.95 -22.41
N GLY A 90 1.57 -5.68 -21.68
CA GLY A 90 2.72 -6.40 -22.25
C GLY A 90 2.28 -7.49 -23.23
N TRP A 91 1.22 -8.22 -22.90
CA TRP A 91 0.62 -9.20 -23.82
C TRP A 91 0.05 -8.51 -25.07
N LEU A 92 -0.67 -7.40 -24.89
CA LEU A 92 -1.25 -6.63 -26.00
C LEU A 92 -0.17 -6.08 -26.93
N ALA A 93 0.88 -5.49 -26.38
CA ALA A 93 2.02 -4.98 -27.14
C ALA A 93 2.74 -6.12 -27.89
N ASN A 94 2.92 -7.28 -27.25
CA ASN A 94 3.55 -8.41 -27.89
C ASN A 94 2.70 -8.96 -29.05
N ALA A 95 1.41 -9.19 -28.81
CA ALA A 95 0.49 -9.72 -29.80
C ALA A 95 0.26 -8.74 -30.97
N LEU A 96 0.16 -7.44 -30.69
CA LEU A 96 -0.23 -6.43 -31.68
C LEU A 96 0.96 -5.80 -32.40
N LEU A 97 2.15 -5.75 -31.79
CA LEU A 97 3.32 -5.11 -32.39
C LEU A 97 4.40 -6.13 -32.73
N LEU A 98 4.84 -6.93 -31.76
CA LEU A 98 6.00 -7.81 -31.99
C LEU A 98 5.67 -8.99 -32.91
N VAL A 99 4.53 -9.66 -32.71
CA VAL A 99 4.13 -10.79 -33.56
C VAL A 99 3.97 -10.38 -35.03
N PRO A 100 3.22 -9.31 -35.38
CA PRO A 100 3.13 -8.89 -36.78
C PRO A 100 4.45 -8.36 -37.33
N LEU A 101 5.27 -7.69 -36.53
CA LEU A 101 6.59 -7.23 -36.97
C LEU A 101 7.54 -8.39 -37.29
N VAL A 102 7.52 -9.45 -36.49
CA VAL A 102 8.30 -10.67 -36.75
C VAL A 102 7.77 -11.41 -37.98
N TRP A 103 6.46 -11.48 -38.17
CA TRP A 103 5.86 -12.03 -39.38
C TRP A 103 6.26 -11.23 -40.62
N LEU A 104 6.20 -9.90 -40.56
CA LEU A 104 6.63 -9.01 -41.64
C LEU A 104 8.12 -9.24 -41.97
N TYR A 105 8.97 -9.35 -40.96
CA TYR A 105 10.39 -9.64 -41.17
C TYR A 105 10.61 -10.99 -41.86
N ARG A 106 9.95 -12.05 -41.36
CA ARG A 106 10.17 -13.41 -41.82
C ARG A 106 9.54 -13.69 -43.18
N TYR A 107 8.35 -13.15 -43.45
CA TYR A 107 7.60 -13.43 -44.68
C TYR A 107 7.77 -12.37 -45.77
N VAL A 108 8.23 -11.16 -45.45
CA VAL A 108 8.42 -10.09 -46.46
C VAL A 108 9.89 -9.74 -46.62
N LEU A 109 10.61 -9.38 -45.55
CA LEU A 109 12.00 -8.96 -45.69
C LEU A 109 12.94 -10.10 -46.10
N THR A 110 12.73 -11.29 -45.55
CA THR A 110 13.60 -12.44 -45.82
C THR A 110 13.54 -12.90 -47.30
N PRO A 111 12.35 -13.07 -47.92
CA PRO A 111 12.29 -13.40 -49.35
C PRO A 111 12.72 -12.24 -50.25
N VAL A 112 12.44 -10.98 -49.89
CA VAL A 112 12.91 -9.81 -50.66
C VAL A 112 14.44 -9.74 -50.67
N GLY A 113 15.09 -10.01 -49.54
CA GLY A 113 16.55 -10.08 -49.46
C GLY A 113 17.16 -11.17 -50.34
N HIS A 114 16.55 -12.35 -50.37
CA HIS A 114 16.99 -13.44 -51.27
C HIS A 114 16.75 -13.11 -52.74
N GLY A 115 15.62 -12.46 -53.07
CA GLY A 115 15.32 -12.01 -54.42
C GLY A 115 16.33 -10.98 -54.94
N LEU A 116 16.67 -9.97 -54.13
CA LEU A 116 17.68 -8.97 -54.49
C LEU A 116 19.07 -9.60 -54.68
N ALA A 117 19.47 -10.50 -53.78
CA ALA A 117 20.76 -11.18 -53.86
C ALA A 117 20.86 -12.04 -55.12
N TRP A 118 19.77 -12.72 -55.50
CA TRP A 118 19.70 -13.51 -56.71
C TRP A 118 19.84 -12.65 -57.98
N VAL A 119 19.13 -11.52 -58.06
CA VAL A 119 19.22 -10.59 -59.20
C VAL A 119 20.62 -10.00 -59.33
N ALA A 120 21.21 -9.55 -58.22
CA ALA A 120 22.58 -9.01 -58.22
C ALA A 120 23.60 -10.05 -58.70
N GLY A 121 23.46 -11.30 -58.27
CA GLY A 121 24.30 -12.41 -58.73
C GLY A 121 24.19 -12.67 -60.24
N ARG A 122 22.99 -12.56 -60.81
CA ARG A 122 22.76 -12.75 -62.26
C ARG A 122 23.36 -11.61 -63.10
N ILE A 123 23.26 -10.37 -62.62
CA ILE A 123 23.86 -9.21 -63.30
C ILE A 123 25.39 -9.33 -63.30
N ALA A 124 25.99 -9.66 -62.16
CA ALA A 124 27.43 -9.84 -62.05
C ALA A 124 27.95 -10.97 -62.97
N ALA A 125 27.25 -12.11 -63.01
CA ALA A 125 27.59 -13.21 -63.92
C ALA A 125 27.49 -12.80 -65.40
N GLY A 126 26.51 -11.96 -65.76
CA GLY A 126 26.38 -11.40 -67.10
C GLY A 126 27.54 -10.49 -67.49
N LEU A 127 27.97 -9.59 -66.59
CA LEU A 127 29.13 -8.73 -66.84
C LEU A 127 30.43 -9.53 -67.01
N VAL A 128 30.62 -10.56 -66.18
CA VAL A 128 31.81 -11.43 -66.27
C VAL A 128 31.82 -12.20 -67.59
N TRP A 129 30.67 -12.72 -68.03
CA TRP A 129 30.56 -13.42 -69.31
C TRP A 129 30.87 -12.51 -70.50
N VAL A 130 30.36 -11.27 -70.51
CA VAL A 130 30.63 -10.29 -71.57
C VAL A 130 32.12 -9.93 -71.63
N HIS A 131 32.74 -9.70 -70.47
CA HIS A 131 34.18 -9.46 -70.40
C HIS A 131 34.99 -10.65 -70.95
N ALA A 132 34.62 -11.87 -70.57
CA ALA A 132 35.33 -13.10 -70.95
C ALA A 132 35.10 -13.55 -72.40
N ARG A 133 34.02 -13.10 -73.06
CA ARG A 133 33.69 -13.53 -74.43
C ARG A 133 33.99 -12.47 -75.49
N VAL A 134 34.04 -11.18 -75.13
CA VAL A 134 34.21 -10.08 -76.09
C VAL A 134 35.59 -9.41 -75.97
N LEU A 135 36.06 -9.09 -74.77
CA LEU A 135 37.31 -8.33 -74.60
C LEU A 135 38.58 -9.18 -74.80
N THR A 136 38.54 -10.44 -74.36
CA THR A 136 39.66 -11.38 -74.43
C THR A 136 40.04 -11.81 -75.85
N PRO A 137 39.12 -12.17 -76.77
CA PRO A 137 39.50 -12.52 -78.15
C PRO A 137 39.98 -11.31 -78.96
N VAL A 138 39.42 -10.12 -78.73
CA VAL A 138 39.83 -8.89 -79.43
C VAL A 138 41.23 -8.45 -79.02
N GLY A 139 41.60 -8.62 -77.74
CA GLY A 139 42.96 -8.35 -77.26
C GLY A 139 44.02 -9.27 -77.87
N HIS A 140 43.71 -10.56 -78.05
CA HIS A 140 44.63 -11.51 -78.67
C HIS A 140 44.74 -11.35 -80.19
N ALA A 141 43.64 -11.03 -80.88
CA ALA A 141 43.67 -10.77 -82.32
C ALA A 141 44.48 -9.50 -82.67
N CYS A 142 44.34 -8.41 -81.90
CA CYS A 142 45.11 -7.18 -82.11
C CYS A 142 46.61 -7.35 -81.82
N ALA A 143 46.97 -8.12 -80.79
CA ALA A 143 48.38 -8.36 -80.44
C ALA A 143 49.11 -9.24 -81.46
N TRP A 144 48.41 -10.17 -82.11
CA TRP A 144 49.00 -11.07 -83.09
C TRP A 144 49.28 -10.35 -84.43
N VAL A 145 48.40 -9.45 -84.85
CA VAL A 145 48.57 -8.65 -86.09
C VAL A 145 49.65 -7.57 -85.93
N LEU A 146 49.74 -6.91 -84.76
CA LEU A 146 50.72 -5.84 -84.53
C LEU A 146 52.18 -6.36 -84.43
N ASN A 147 52.39 -7.56 -83.88
CA ASN A 147 53.74 -8.13 -83.75
C ASN A 147 54.29 -8.72 -85.06
N GLY A 148 53.42 -9.19 -85.97
CA GLY A 148 53.83 -9.68 -87.30
C GLY A 148 54.31 -8.57 -88.24
N VAL A 149 53.77 -7.35 -88.11
CA VAL A 149 54.12 -6.20 -88.96
C VAL A 149 55.34 -5.42 -88.42
N ALA A 150 55.52 -5.35 -87.10
CA ALA A 150 56.64 -4.63 -86.47
C ALA A 150 58.02 -5.26 -86.72
N ALA A 151 58.09 -6.59 -86.88
CA ALA A 151 59.35 -7.29 -87.15
C ALA A 151 59.85 -7.11 -88.60
N GLY A 152 58.95 -6.91 -89.57
CA GLY A 152 59.31 -6.73 -90.98
C GLY A 152 59.76 -5.31 -91.33
N VAL A 153 59.29 -4.29 -90.61
CA VAL A 153 59.59 -2.87 -90.90
C VAL A 153 60.90 -2.40 -90.24
N ALA A 154 61.29 -2.97 -89.10
CA ALA A 154 62.49 -2.58 -88.37
C ALA A 154 63.81 -2.88 -89.10
N TRP A 155 63.82 -3.82 -90.06
CA TRP A 155 65.03 -4.22 -90.80
C TRP A 155 65.36 -3.30 -91.98
N VAL A 156 64.37 -2.58 -92.53
CA VAL A 156 64.54 -1.71 -93.71
C VAL A 156 64.69 -0.23 -93.33
N ALA A 157 64.19 0.20 -92.17
CA ALA A 157 64.18 1.62 -91.76
C ALA A 157 65.50 2.13 -91.15
N GLY A 158 66.43 1.27 -90.75
CA GLY A 158 67.71 1.67 -90.14
C GLY A 158 68.69 2.38 -91.09
N GLY A 159 68.58 2.13 -92.40
CA GLY A 159 69.47 2.71 -93.42
C GLY A 159 69.13 4.14 -93.86
N VAL A 160 67.91 4.62 -93.58
CA VAL A 160 67.41 5.90 -94.12
C VAL A 160 67.45 7.03 -93.08
N THR A 161 67.51 6.72 -91.79
CA THR A 161 67.48 7.72 -90.70
C THR A 161 68.79 8.50 -90.54
N ALA A 162 69.92 7.96 -91.01
CA ALA A 162 71.22 8.63 -90.96
C ALA A 162 71.31 9.85 -91.89
N VAL A 163 70.61 9.82 -93.03
CA VAL A 163 70.59 10.92 -94.02
C VAL A 163 69.59 12.00 -93.62
N LEU A 164 68.52 11.64 -92.91
CA LEU A 164 67.51 12.60 -92.41
C LEU A 164 68.00 13.43 -91.20
N ALA A 165 68.99 12.93 -90.44
CA ALA A 165 69.62 13.66 -89.34
C ALA A 165 70.40 14.90 -89.79
N TRP A 166 70.76 15.00 -91.07
CA TRP A 166 71.39 16.18 -91.67
C TRP A 166 70.37 17.27 -92.06
N LEU A 167 69.11 16.90 -92.32
CA LEU A 167 67.99 17.87 -92.38
C LEU A 167 67.65 18.45 -91.00
N GLY A 168 68.11 17.79 -89.93
CA GLY A 168 69.06 18.28 -88.91
C GLY A 168 68.91 19.65 -88.27
N ARG A 169 68.53 20.68 -89.01
CA ARG A 169 68.63 22.06 -88.52
C ARG A 169 67.52 23.01 -88.98
N TYR A 170 66.79 22.68 -90.04
CA TYR A 170 65.36 23.09 -90.12
C TYR A 170 64.51 22.35 -89.05
N LEU A 171 65.12 21.29 -88.50
CA LEU A 171 64.79 20.38 -87.41
C LEU A 171 64.96 20.93 -85.98
N LEU A 172 65.50 22.13 -85.70
CA LEU A 172 65.84 22.48 -84.29
C LEU A 172 64.94 23.50 -83.60
N VAL A 173 64.41 24.51 -84.30
CA VAL A 173 63.87 25.69 -83.59
C VAL A 173 62.33 25.76 -83.60
N VAL A 174 61.68 25.44 -84.72
CA VAL A 174 60.22 25.45 -84.85
C VAL A 174 59.51 24.29 -84.09
N PRO A 175 60.09 23.07 -83.95
CA PRO A 175 59.48 22.03 -83.12
C PRO A 175 59.66 22.26 -81.61
N ALA A 176 60.62 23.09 -81.18
CA ALA A 176 60.93 23.30 -79.77
C ALA A 176 59.77 23.96 -78.99
N GLY A 177 59.00 24.86 -79.64
CA GLY A 177 57.81 25.49 -79.05
C GLY A 177 56.61 24.53 -78.94
N TRP A 178 56.44 23.63 -79.90
CA TRP A 178 55.40 22.59 -79.86
C TRP A 178 55.75 21.49 -78.85
N LEU A 179 57.04 21.18 -78.67
CA LEU A 179 57.59 20.31 -77.63
C LEU A 179 57.36 20.84 -76.20
N TYR A 180 57.42 22.15 -75.97
CA TYR A 180 57.09 22.70 -74.64
C TYR A 180 55.60 22.50 -74.29
N ALA A 181 54.70 22.71 -75.25
CA ALA A 181 53.25 22.64 -75.03
C ALA A 181 52.69 21.21 -75.02
N TRP A 182 53.14 20.34 -75.92
CA TRP A 182 52.63 18.97 -76.06
C TRP A 182 53.49 17.89 -75.40
N VAL A 183 54.70 18.20 -74.92
CA VAL A 183 55.54 17.25 -74.17
C VAL A 183 55.86 17.75 -72.76
N LEU A 184 56.25 19.01 -72.55
CA LEU A 184 56.58 19.48 -71.19
C LEU A 184 55.35 19.66 -70.29
N ALA A 185 54.19 20.05 -70.84
CA ALA A 185 52.95 20.16 -70.08
C ALA A 185 52.32 18.81 -69.70
N PRO A 186 52.27 17.77 -70.58
CA PRO A 186 51.87 16.43 -70.16
C PRO A 186 52.96 15.69 -69.38
N VAL A 187 54.26 15.94 -69.58
CA VAL A 187 55.31 15.37 -68.72
C VAL A 187 55.29 16.05 -67.35
N GLY A 188 55.05 17.36 -67.25
CA GLY A 188 54.82 18.05 -65.97
C GLY A 188 53.56 17.55 -65.27
N ARG A 189 52.46 17.33 -66.01
CA ARG A 189 51.24 16.72 -65.47
C ARG A 189 51.41 15.24 -65.13
N ALA A 190 52.16 14.46 -65.91
CA ALA A 190 52.43 13.04 -65.71
C ALA A 190 53.47 12.80 -64.61
N VAL A 191 54.47 13.67 -64.44
CA VAL A 191 55.40 13.65 -63.30
C VAL A 191 54.68 14.12 -62.04
N ALA A 192 53.77 15.10 -62.11
CA ALA A 192 52.90 15.44 -60.99
C ALA A 192 51.85 14.34 -60.72
N TRP A 193 51.38 13.61 -61.74
CA TRP A 193 50.49 12.45 -61.57
C TRP A 193 51.23 11.23 -61.02
N CYS A 194 52.47 10.98 -61.44
CA CYS A 194 53.34 9.94 -60.89
C CYS A 194 53.81 10.32 -59.49
N GLY A 195 54.09 11.59 -59.21
CA GLY A 195 54.41 12.07 -57.87
C GLY A 195 53.21 11.96 -56.93
N ARG A 196 52.01 12.40 -57.36
CA ARG A 196 50.78 12.19 -56.60
C ARG A 196 50.40 10.72 -56.48
N GLY A 197 50.64 9.93 -57.52
CA GLY A 197 50.41 8.49 -57.58
C GLY A 197 51.33 7.75 -56.63
N VAL A 198 52.63 8.09 -56.58
CA VAL A 198 53.61 7.54 -55.65
C VAL A 198 53.31 7.97 -54.22
N VAL A 199 52.96 9.24 -53.97
CA VAL A 199 52.54 9.68 -52.64
C VAL A 199 51.24 9.00 -52.20
N TRP A 200 50.29 8.79 -53.12
CA TRP A 200 49.06 8.05 -52.84
C TRP A 200 49.35 6.57 -52.62
N LEU A 201 50.27 5.96 -53.37
CA LEU A 201 50.68 4.56 -53.22
C LEU A 201 51.46 4.37 -51.92
N VAL A 202 52.35 5.29 -51.55
CA VAL A 202 53.06 5.29 -50.27
C VAL A 202 52.08 5.50 -49.10
N LYS A 203 51.09 6.39 -49.23
CA LYS A 203 50.02 6.55 -48.22
C LYS A 203 49.09 5.35 -48.16
N ALA A 204 48.75 4.73 -49.29
CA ALA A 204 47.89 3.56 -49.37
C ALA A 204 48.61 2.29 -48.88
N VAL A 205 49.91 2.17 -49.14
CA VAL A 205 50.77 1.11 -48.61
C VAL A 205 51.03 1.34 -47.12
N GLY A 206 51.29 2.58 -46.69
CA GLY A 206 51.44 2.91 -45.27
C GLY A 206 50.14 2.71 -44.47
N ALA A 207 49.00 3.12 -45.03
CA ALA A 207 47.69 2.88 -44.42
C ALA A 207 47.28 1.40 -44.53
N GLY A 208 47.61 0.72 -45.63
CA GLY A 208 47.36 -0.70 -45.81
C GLY A 208 48.17 -1.54 -44.83
N ILE A 209 49.46 -1.26 -44.68
CA ILE A 209 50.34 -1.90 -43.68
C ILE A 209 49.88 -1.52 -42.27
N GLY A 210 49.51 -0.27 -42.00
CA GLY A 210 48.99 0.16 -40.70
C GLY A 210 47.66 -0.51 -40.34
N VAL A 211 46.74 -0.65 -41.29
CA VAL A 211 45.45 -1.33 -41.12
C VAL A 211 45.65 -2.83 -40.97
N VAL A 212 46.53 -3.44 -41.76
CA VAL A 212 46.87 -4.87 -41.65
C VAL A 212 47.59 -5.15 -40.33
N LEU A 213 48.55 -4.34 -39.90
CA LEU A 213 49.21 -4.49 -38.60
C LEU A 213 48.24 -4.24 -37.45
N TYR A 214 47.36 -3.24 -37.57
CA TYR A 214 46.32 -2.97 -36.57
C TYR A 214 45.31 -4.11 -36.48
N TRP A 215 44.81 -4.61 -37.61
CA TRP A 215 43.87 -5.73 -37.65
C TRP A 215 44.53 -7.04 -37.25
N THR A 216 45.79 -7.27 -37.63
CA THR A 216 46.54 -8.46 -37.23
C THR A 216 46.84 -8.40 -35.74
N ALA A 217 47.30 -7.26 -35.20
CA ALA A 217 47.48 -7.09 -33.75
C ALA A 217 46.14 -7.18 -33.01
N ARG A 218 45.05 -6.62 -33.55
CA ARG A 218 43.72 -6.69 -32.94
C ARG A 218 43.15 -8.10 -32.99
N ILE A 219 43.31 -8.83 -34.09
CA ILE A 219 42.88 -10.22 -34.20
C ILE A 219 43.76 -11.10 -33.28
N LEU A 220 45.08 -10.95 -33.35
CA LEU A 220 46.05 -11.75 -32.61
C LEU A 220 46.03 -11.47 -31.10
N LEU A 221 45.66 -10.26 -30.64
CA LEU A 221 45.57 -9.95 -29.21
C LEU A 221 44.13 -10.03 -28.70
N VAL A 222 43.15 -9.47 -29.43
CA VAL A 222 41.80 -9.30 -28.91
C VAL A 222 40.97 -10.56 -29.09
N LEU A 223 41.07 -11.30 -30.20
CA LEU A 223 40.31 -12.56 -30.31
C LEU A 223 40.75 -13.63 -29.30
N PRO A 224 42.04 -13.89 -29.04
CA PRO A 224 42.41 -14.85 -28.01
C PRO A 224 42.13 -14.32 -26.61
N ALA A 225 42.28 -13.01 -26.34
CA ALA A 225 41.90 -12.45 -25.04
C ALA A 225 40.38 -12.51 -24.79
N VAL A 226 39.56 -12.24 -25.80
CA VAL A 226 38.09 -12.36 -25.72
C VAL A 226 37.69 -13.82 -25.66
N GLY A 227 38.36 -14.71 -26.40
CA GLY A 227 38.17 -16.15 -26.33
C GLY A 227 38.45 -16.68 -24.93
N LEU A 228 39.60 -16.31 -24.34
CA LEU A 228 39.97 -16.66 -22.97
C LEU A 228 38.97 -16.09 -21.96
N TRP A 229 38.52 -14.84 -22.15
CA TRP A 229 37.53 -14.23 -21.29
C TRP A 229 36.17 -14.97 -21.34
N ARG A 230 35.69 -15.31 -22.54
CA ARG A 230 34.38 -15.96 -22.74
C ARG A 230 34.36 -17.44 -22.39
N TRP A 231 35.44 -18.16 -22.69
CA TRP A 231 35.52 -19.60 -22.50
C TRP A 231 36.18 -20.04 -21.19
N VAL A 232 36.94 -19.16 -20.52
CA VAL A 232 37.55 -19.47 -19.23
C VAL A 232 36.93 -18.63 -18.13
N LEU A 233 36.93 -17.30 -18.26
CA LEU A 233 36.50 -16.43 -17.16
C LEU A 233 35.00 -16.50 -16.86
N ILE A 234 34.14 -16.54 -17.89
CA ILE A 234 32.69 -16.65 -17.71
C ILE A 234 32.28 -17.99 -17.07
N PRO A 235 32.72 -19.17 -17.57
CA PRO A 235 32.34 -20.43 -16.94
C PRO A 235 32.97 -20.60 -15.57
N VAL A 236 34.21 -20.13 -15.34
CA VAL A 236 34.82 -20.15 -14.01
C VAL A 236 34.06 -19.23 -13.05
N GLY A 237 33.72 -18.01 -13.46
CA GLY A 237 32.91 -17.10 -12.65
C GLY A 237 31.51 -17.66 -12.36
N ARG A 238 30.90 -18.34 -13.33
CA ARG A 238 29.59 -18.99 -13.15
C ARG A 238 29.67 -20.23 -12.25
N ALA A 239 30.75 -21.00 -12.35
CA ALA A 239 31.02 -22.15 -11.48
C ALA A 239 31.30 -21.71 -10.04
N ILE A 240 32.12 -20.68 -9.83
CA ILE A 240 32.38 -20.10 -8.50
C ILE A 240 31.09 -19.55 -7.89
N ALA A 241 30.29 -18.82 -8.66
CA ALA A 241 29.01 -18.31 -8.21
C ALA A 241 27.99 -19.43 -7.92
N TRP A 242 28.06 -20.54 -8.64
CA TRP A 242 27.21 -21.71 -8.41
C TRP A 242 27.64 -22.46 -7.15
N CYS A 243 28.94 -22.67 -6.93
CA CYS A 243 29.49 -23.22 -5.69
C CYS A 243 29.15 -22.33 -4.47
N GLY A 244 29.33 -21.01 -4.59
CA GLY A 244 28.96 -20.07 -3.53
C GLY A 244 27.47 -20.12 -3.18
N ARG A 245 26.59 -20.20 -4.19
CA ARG A 245 25.15 -20.40 -3.97
C ARG A 245 24.82 -21.75 -3.34
N GLY A 246 25.52 -22.80 -3.75
CA GLY A 246 25.40 -24.15 -3.16
C GLY A 246 25.75 -24.15 -1.67
N VAL A 247 26.87 -23.54 -1.29
CA VAL A 247 27.30 -23.42 0.11
C VAL A 247 26.28 -22.63 0.94
N VAL A 248 25.80 -21.48 0.42
CA VAL A 248 24.78 -20.69 1.12
C VAL A 248 23.46 -21.46 1.29
N TRP A 249 23.05 -22.23 0.27
CA TRP A 249 21.88 -23.10 0.37
C TRP A 249 22.07 -24.18 1.42
N LEU A 250 23.24 -24.83 1.46
CA LEU A 250 23.56 -25.90 2.39
C LEU A 250 23.61 -25.39 3.84
N VAL A 251 24.22 -24.22 4.08
CA VAL A 251 24.21 -23.55 5.41
C VAL A 251 22.78 -23.20 5.83
N LYS A 252 21.93 -22.71 4.93
CA LYS A 252 20.52 -22.42 5.22
C LYS A 252 19.72 -23.69 5.50
N ALA A 253 19.94 -24.76 4.73
CA ALA A 253 19.28 -26.04 4.93
C ALA A 253 19.66 -26.65 6.28
N VAL A 254 20.94 -26.60 6.65
CA VAL A 254 21.42 -27.05 7.97
C VAL A 254 20.85 -26.18 9.09
N GLY A 255 20.88 -24.85 8.95
CA GLY A 255 20.32 -23.95 9.96
C GLY A 255 18.81 -24.11 10.16
N THR A 256 18.06 -24.31 9.07
CA THR A 256 16.61 -24.59 9.13
C THR A 256 16.32 -25.97 9.69
N GLY A 257 17.09 -27.00 9.32
CA GLY A 257 16.98 -28.34 9.89
C GLY A 257 17.23 -28.35 11.40
N ILE A 258 18.31 -27.72 11.85
CA ILE A 258 18.63 -27.58 13.29
C ILE A 258 17.52 -26.78 13.99
N GLY A 259 17.05 -25.68 13.41
CA GLY A 259 15.98 -24.87 13.97
C GLY A 259 14.66 -25.64 14.12
N VAL A 260 14.28 -26.45 13.12
CA VAL A 260 13.07 -27.28 13.17
C VAL A 260 13.19 -28.36 14.23
N VAL A 261 14.34 -29.03 14.33
CA VAL A 261 14.58 -30.04 15.36
C VAL A 261 14.54 -29.42 16.75
N LEU A 262 15.25 -28.31 16.99
CA LEU A 262 15.23 -27.61 18.27
C LEU A 262 13.83 -27.13 18.64
N TYR A 263 13.08 -26.59 17.67
CA TYR A 263 11.70 -26.17 17.87
C TYR A 263 10.80 -27.34 18.27
N TRP A 264 10.86 -28.45 17.53
CA TRP A 264 10.03 -29.63 17.82
C TRP A 264 10.40 -30.28 19.14
N THR A 265 11.69 -30.38 19.46
CA THR A 265 12.17 -30.90 20.74
C THR A 265 11.71 -30.00 21.89
N ALA A 266 11.86 -28.68 21.78
CA ALA A 266 11.38 -27.74 22.79
C ALA A 266 9.85 -27.78 22.92
N ARG A 267 9.13 -27.89 21.80
CA ARG A 267 7.67 -27.99 21.79
C ARG A 267 7.21 -29.28 22.44
N ILE A 268 7.81 -30.43 22.13
CA ILE A 268 7.46 -31.69 22.79
C ILE A 268 7.80 -31.62 24.27
N LEU A 269 9.01 -31.16 24.60
CA LEU A 269 9.51 -31.11 25.98
C LEU A 269 8.76 -30.12 26.87
N LEU A 270 8.20 -29.04 26.33
CA LEU A 270 7.48 -28.04 27.13
C LEU A 270 5.97 -28.18 27.02
N VAL A 271 5.45 -28.43 25.82
CA VAL A 271 4.00 -28.33 25.56
C VAL A 271 3.29 -29.61 25.96
N LEU A 272 3.86 -30.80 25.74
CA LEU A 272 3.23 -32.03 26.23
C LEU A 272 3.12 -32.06 27.75
N PRO A 273 4.17 -31.77 28.55
CA PRO A 273 4.03 -31.75 30.00
C PRO A 273 3.13 -30.60 30.47
N ALA A 274 3.11 -29.44 29.80
CA ALA A 274 2.16 -28.38 30.13
C ALA A 274 0.70 -28.79 29.88
N ILE A 275 0.42 -29.49 28.77
CA ILE A 275 -0.92 -30.04 28.48
C ILE A 275 -1.28 -31.14 29.47
N GLY A 276 -0.32 -31.98 29.84
CA GLY A 276 -0.46 -32.99 30.89
C GLY A 276 -0.84 -32.34 32.22
N LEU A 277 -0.07 -31.35 32.66
CA LEU A 277 -0.34 -30.59 33.87
C LEU A 277 -1.73 -29.91 33.82
N TRP A 278 -2.12 -29.38 32.66
CA TRP A 278 -3.44 -28.77 32.50
C TRP A 278 -4.59 -29.78 32.62
N ARG A 279 -4.49 -30.95 31.96
CA ARG A 279 -5.52 -32.00 31.99
C ARG A 279 -5.55 -32.80 33.30
N TRP A 280 -4.43 -32.94 33.98
CA TRP A 280 -4.32 -33.79 35.17
C TRP A 280 -4.34 -32.99 36.48
N VAL A 281 -3.98 -31.70 36.47
CA VAL A 281 -3.93 -30.87 37.69
C VAL A 281 -4.89 -29.69 37.60
N LEU A 282 -4.79 -28.85 36.56
CA LEU A 282 -5.59 -27.61 36.51
C LEU A 282 -7.08 -27.86 36.29
N THR A 283 -7.45 -28.82 35.47
CA THR A 283 -8.87 -29.16 35.24
C THR A 283 -9.54 -29.80 36.46
N PRO A 284 -8.96 -30.76 37.19
CA PRO A 284 -9.55 -31.24 38.44
C PRO A 284 -9.54 -30.16 39.53
N VAL A 285 -8.45 -29.40 39.69
CA VAL A 285 -8.40 -28.28 40.65
C VAL A 285 -9.44 -27.22 40.32
N GLY A 286 -9.61 -26.86 39.04
CA GLY A 286 -10.65 -25.93 38.60
C GLY A 286 -12.06 -26.45 38.86
N ARG A 287 -12.28 -27.77 38.72
CA ARG A 287 -13.57 -28.39 39.03
C ARG A 287 -13.85 -28.38 40.54
N VAL A 288 -12.84 -28.65 41.37
CA VAL A 288 -12.94 -28.55 42.83
C VAL A 288 -13.17 -27.10 43.28
N LEU A 289 -12.43 -26.14 42.73
CA LEU A 289 -12.62 -24.71 42.99
C LEU A 289 -14.00 -24.21 42.56
N ALA A 290 -14.54 -24.70 41.45
CA ALA A 290 -15.88 -24.36 41.00
C ALA A 290 -16.97 -24.91 41.93
N VAL A 291 -16.75 -26.09 42.53
CA VAL A 291 -17.65 -26.66 43.55
C VAL A 291 -17.54 -25.83 44.84
N ILE A 292 -16.33 -25.57 45.32
CA ILE A 292 -16.11 -24.75 46.53
C ILE A 292 -16.71 -23.35 46.34
N GLY A 293 -16.49 -22.71 45.19
CA GLY A 293 -17.05 -21.40 44.89
C GLY A 293 -18.58 -21.40 44.82
N ARG A 294 -19.19 -22.48 44.34
CA ARG A 294 -20.65 -22.64 44.31
C ARG A 294 -21.23 -22.79 45.71
N GLU A 295 -20.62 -23.63 46.55
CA GLU A 295 -21.03 -23.81 47.94
C GLU A 295 -20.88 -22.53 48.76
N ILE A 296 -19.80 -21.77 48.53
CA ILE A 296 -19.59 -20.46 49.18
C ILE A 296 -20.67 -19.46 48.72
N TRP A 297 -21.02 -19.45 47.44
CA TRP A 297 -22.08 -18.58 46.92
C TRP A 297 -23.46 -18.94 47.46
N ASP A 298 -23.78 -20.23 47.58
CA ASP A 298 -25.04 -20.69 48.16
C ASP A 298 -25.13 -20.39 49.66
N ALA A 299 -24.01 -20.53 50.38
CA ALA A 299 -23.90 -20.15 51.79
C ALA A 299 -24.06 -18.64 52.00
N LEU A 300 -23.42 -17.82 51.17
CA LEU A 300 -23.58 -16.35 51.17
C LEU A 300 -25.02 -15.96 50.80
N GLY A 301 -25.62 -16.61 49.81
CA GLY A 301 -27.00 -16.39 49.42
C GLY A 301 -28.02 -16.72 50.51
N HIS A 302 -27.76 -17.77 51.30
CA HIS A 302 -28.56 -18.09 52.49
C HIS A 302 -28.36 -17.07 53.60
N ALA A 303 -27.12 -16.69 53.89
CA ALA A 303 -26.82 -15.67 54.89
C ALA A 303 -27.48 -14.33 54.54
N TRP A 304 -27.50 -13.95 53.26
CA TRP A 304 -28.12 -12.72 52.79
C TRP A 304 -29.65 -12.74 52.92
N ARG A 305 -30.31 -13.88 52.66
CA ARG A 305 -31.76 -14.03 52.89
C ARG A 305 -32.11 -13.94 54.37
N ILE A 306 -31.28 -14.52 55.24
CA ILE A 306 -31.45 -14.40 56.70
C ILE A 306 -31.27 -12.95 57.15
N ALA A 307 -30.24 -12.26 56.64
CA ALA A 307 -30.01 -10.84 56.92
C ALA A 307 -31.18 -9.97 56.44
N GLY A 308 -31.80 -10.27 55.30
CA GLY A 308 -32.99 -9.59 54.79
C GLY A 308 -34.21 -9.74 55.72
N HIS A 309 -34.45 -10.94 56.26
CA HIS A 309 -35.52 -11.15 57.24
C HIS A 309 -35.26 -10.40 58.56
N ILE A 310 -34.01 -10.38 59.04
CA ILE A 310 -33.63 -9.64 60.24
C ILE A 310 -33.79 -8.13 60.01
N SER A 311 -33.38 -7.62 58.84
CA SER A 311 -33.55 -6.20 58.48
C SER A 311 -35.01 -5.78 58.43
N LEU A 312 -35.90 -6.62 57.89
CA LEU A 312 -37.35 -6.39 57.89
C LEU A 312 -37.94 -6.42 59.30
N ALA A 313 -37.47 -7.31 60.17
CA ALA A 313 -37.91 -7.37 61.57
C ALA A 313 -37.48 -6.10 62.34
N VAL A 314 -36.22 -5.69 62.19
CA VAL A 314 -35.69 -4.46 62.80
C VAL A 314 -36.40 -3.23 62.24
N GLY A 315 -36.62 -3.16 60.93
CA GLY A 315 -37.35 -2.08 60.29
C GLY A 315 -38.80 -1.98 60.77
N ARG A 316 -39.47 -3.12 61.00
CA ARG A 316 -40.83 -3.15 61.55
C ARG A 316 -40.88 -2.70 63.01
N ILE A 317 -39.91 -3.10 63.83
CA ILE A 317 -39.79 -2.65 65.22
C ILE A 317 -39.52 -1.14 65.26
N LEU A 318 -38.58 -0.66 64.43
CA LEU A 318 -38.24 0.76 64.35
C LEU A 318 -39.41 1.60 63.85
N ALA A 319 -40.15 1.13 62.83
CA ALA A 319 -41.35 1.79 62.34
C ALA A 319 -42.47 1.81 63.40
N THR A 320 -42.58 0.75 64.20
CA THR A 320 -43.55 0.68 65.29
C THR A 320 -43.20 1.67 66.41
N LEU A 321 -41.93 1.72 66.82
CA LEU A 321 -41.42 2.70 67.79
C LEU A 321 -41.60 4.13 67.30
N PHE A 322 -41.29 4.39 66.03
CA PHE A 322 -41.48 5.70 65.41
C PHE A 322 -42.96 6.11 65.40
N ARG A 323 -43.86 5.17 65.09
CA ARG A 323 -45.30 5.42 65.13
C ARG A 323 -45.79 5.74 66.56
N TRP A 324 -45.34 4.97 67.55
CA TRP A 324 -45.69 5.20 68.95
C TRP A 324 -45.16 6.54 69.49
N ILE A 325 -43.92 6.91 69.14
CA ILE A 325 -43.28 8.14 69.66
C ILE A 325 -43.77 9.40 68.97
N PHE A 326 -44.00 9.37 67.66
CA PHE A 326 -44.30 10.59 66.89
C PHE A 326 -45.74 10.65 66.41
N VAL A 327 -46.26 9.56 65.86
CA VAL A 327 -47.56 9.59 65.15
C VAL A 327 -48.73 9.52 66.12
N GLU A 328 -48.64 8.68 67.13
CA GLU A 328 -49.68 8.47 68.13
C GLU A 328 -49.97 9.74 68.97
N PRO A 329 -48.97 10.45 69.51
CA PRO A 329 -49.24 11.70 70.24
C PRO A 329 -49.75 12.81 69.32
N VAL A 330 -49.24 12.93 68.09
CA VAL A 330 -49.74 13.94 67.13
C VAL A 330 -51.17 13.63 66.70
N SER A 331 -51.51 12.35 66.48
CA SER A 331 -52.87 11.93 66.13
C SER A 331 -53.84 12.17 67.29
N TRP A 332 -53.42 11.95 68.53
CA TRP A 332 -54.20 12.30 69.71
C TRP A 332 -54.45 13.80 69.81
N VAL A 333 -53.43 14.65 69.64
CA VAL A 333 -53.60 16.11 69.63
C VAL A 333 -54.55 16.55 68.51
N TYR A 334 -54.42 15.97 67.32
CA TYR A 334 -55.33 16.25 66.21
C TYR A 334 -56.78 15.86 66.53
N ARG A 335 -57.00 14.66 67.08
CA ARG A 335 -58.34 14.16 67.41
C ARG A 335 -58.97 14.90 68.60
N THR A 336 -58.18 15.17 69.64
CA THR A 336 -58.69 15.75 70.90
C THR A 336 -58.80 17.26 70.84
N VAL A 337 -57.94 17.95 70.07
CA VAL A 337 -57.88 19.42 70.06
C VAL A 337 -58.35 20.00 68.73
N LEU A 338 -57.80 19.54 67.60
CA LEU A 338 -58.15 20.13 66.29
C LEU A 338 -59.56 19.76 65.82
N THR A 339 -60.02 18.55 66.14
CA THR A 339 -61.33 18.07 65.68
C THR A 339 -62.50 18.85 66.32
N PRO A 340 -62.55 19.08 67.66
CA PRO A 340 -63.61 19.91 68.25
C PRO A 340 -63.50 21.38 67.83
N VAL A 341 -62.30 21.94 67.73
CA VAL A 341 -62.10 23.32 67.22
C VAL A 341 -62.58 23.44 65.77
N GLY A 342 -62.31 22.44 64.93
CA GLY A 342 -62.79 22.40 63.56
C GLY A 342 -64.31 22.34 63.45
N HIS A 343 -64.99 21.67 64.37
CA HIS A 343 -66.46 21.62 64.42
C HIS A 343 -67.03 22.98 64.83
N VAL A 344 -66.44 23.64 65.84
CA VAL A 344 -66.86 24.97 66.30
C VAL A 344 -66.68 26.02 65.19
N VAL A 345 -65.56 26.02 64.47
CA VAL A 345 -65.33 26.93 63.33
C VAL A 345 -66.30 26.65 62.18
N ARG A 346 -66.60 25.37 61.92
CA ARG A 346 -67.53 24.98 60.86
C ARG A 346 -68.96 25.43 61.16
N ASP A 347 -69.40 25.30 62.39
CA ASP A 347 -70.78 25.60 62.78
C ASP A 347 -71.02 27.10 63.01
N LEU A 348 -70.04 27.84 63.55
CA LEU A 348 -70.21 29.27 63.86
C LEU A 348 -69.86 30.22 62.71
N VAL A 349 -68.97 29.83 61.78
CA VAL A 349 -68.46 30.75 60.75
C VAL A 349 -68.83 30.28 59.35
N LEU A 350 -68.60 29.00 59.04
CA LEU A 350 -68.74 28.50 57.67
C LEU A 350 -70.19 28.22 57.29
N ARG A 351 -71.02 27.70 58.21
CA ARG A 351 -72.46 27.49 57.98
C ARG A 351 -73.23 28.78 57.67
N PRO A 352 -73.15 29.84 58.49
CA PRO A 352 -73.89 31.08 58.22
C PRO A 352 -73.41 31.78 56.94
N ALA A 353 -72.10 31.74 56.64
CA ALA A 353 -71.56 32.28 55.39
C ALA A 353 -72.06 31.51 54.15
N ALA A 354 -72.16 30.17 54.24
CA ALA A 354 -72.67 29.34 53.16
C ALA A 354 -74.18 29.53 52.91
N GLU A 355 -74.96 29.83 53.95
CA GLU A 355 -76.38 30.14 53.82
C GLU A 355 -76.61 31.52 53.16
N ALA A 356 -75.84 32.54 53.56
CA ALA A 356 -75.85 33.85 52.93
C ALA A 356 -75.44 33.78 51.43
N ALA A 357 -74.42 32.97 51.10
CA ALA A 357 -73.99 32.75 49.72
C ALA A 357 -75.05 32.04 48.86
N ARG A 358 -75.80 31.08 49.43
CA ARG A 358 -76.89 30.40 48.72
C ARG A 358 -78.10 31.30 48.49
N ALA A 359 -78.38 32.26 49.38
CA ALA A 359 -79.40 33.26 49.16
C ALA A 359 -79.05 34.19 47.97
N ALA A 360 -77.80 34.67 47.92
CA ALA A 360 -77.31 35.47 46.79
C ALA A 360 -77.31 34.68 45.47
N GLY A 361 -76.90 33.40 45.52
CA GLY A 361 -76.88 32.54 44.33
C GLY A 361 -78.24 32.26 43.69
N ARG A 362 -79.35 32.33 44.45
CA ARG A 362 -80.70 32.18 43.90
C ARG A 362 -81.15 33.41 43.10
N VAL A 363 -80.85 34.60 43.59
CA VAL A 363 -81.15 35.87 42.91
C VAL A 363 -80.37 35.97 41.59
N THR A 364 -79.08 35.62 41.59
CA THR A 364 -78.26 35.62 40.38
C THR A 364 -78.72 34.61 39.34
N ARG A 365 -79.22 33.43 39.76
CA ARG A 365 -79.74 32.41 38.85
C ARG A 365 -81.03 32.84 38.16
N GLN A 366 -81.95 33.52 38.87
CA GLN A 366 -83.18 34.04 38.27
C GLN A 366 -82.88 35.13 37.23
N VAL A 367 -81.96 36.04 37.51
CA VAL A 367 -81.53 37.06 36.53
C VAL A 367 -80.88 36.41 35.29
N LEU A 368 -80.08 35.36 35.49
CA LEU A 368 -79.46 34.63 34.39
C LEU A 368 -80.45 33.84 33.53
N THR A 369 -81.52 33.27 34.12
CA THR A 369 -82.55 32.60 33.33
C THR A 369 -83.33 33.58 32.46
N ASP A 370 -83.70 34.75 33.00
CA ASP A 370 -84.44 35.77 32.25
C ASP A 370 -83.63 36.31 31.06
N VAL A 371 -82.32 36.52 31.25
CA VAL A 371 -81.41 36.92 30.15
C VAL A 371 -81.26 35.80 29.13
N ARG A 372 -81.16 34.54 29.58
CA ARG A 372 -80.95 33.39 28.69
C ARG A 372 -82.17 33.10 27.84
N ASP A 373 -83.37 33.27 28.39
CA ASP A 373 -84.62 33.08 27.66
C ASP A 373 -84.86 34.23 26.68
N SER A 374 -84.54 35.48 27.07
CA SER A 374 -84.54 36.62 26.13
C SER A 374 -83.59 36.41 24.96
N ALA A 375 -82.39 35.87 25.20
CA ALA A 375 -81.42 35.55 24.15
C ALA A 375 -81.88 34.40 23.24
N ARG A 376 -82.53 33.36 23.79
CA ARG A 376 -83.08 32.25 23.00
C ARG A 376 -84.24 32.71 22.13
N GLN A 377 -85.11 33.59 22.65
CA GLN A 377 -86.22 34.17 21.90
C GLN A 377 -85.70 35.01 20.73
N ALA A 378 -84.77 35.95 21.01
CA ALA A 378 -84.18 36.80 19.97
C ALA A 378 -83.44 35.99 18.89
N ARG A 379 -82.78 34.89 19.28
CA ARG A 379 -82.09 34.00 18.34
C ARG A 379 -83.07 33.14 17.52
N ALA A 380 -84.17 32.70 18.11
CA ALA A 380 -85.21 31.97 17.39
C ALA A 380 -85.93 32.88 16.38
N ASP A 381 -86.24 34.12 16.76
CA ASP A 381 -86.88 35.08 15.86
C ASP A 381 -85.96 35.52 14.73
N PHE A 382 -84.67 35.78 15.02
CA PHE A 382 -83.68 36.01 13.97
C PHE A 382 -83.55 34.81 13.02
N ARG A 383 -83.51 33.59 13.57
CA ARG A 383 -83.38 32.36 12.76
C ARG A 383 -84.61 32.13 11.88
N ARG A 384 -85.82 32.44 12.37
CA ARG A 384 -87.06 32.41 11.57
C ARG A 384 -87.02 33.42 10.43
N MET A 385 -86.57 34.65 10.70
CA MET A 385 -86.45 35.69 9.65
C MET A 385 -85.43 35.33 8.57
N VAL A 386 -84.32 34.66 8.94
CA VAL A 386 -83.23 34.35 7.99
C VAL A 386 -83.47 33.06 7.19
N PHE A 387 -84.10 32.04 7.77
CA PHE A 387 -84.15 30.71 7.15
C PHE A 387 -85.56 30.21 6.78
N GLY A 388 -86.63 30.96 7.10
CA GLY A 388 -88.00 30.50 6.89
C GLY A 388 -88.38 29.33 7.82
N GLU A 389 -89.67 28.97 7.90
CA GLU A 389 -90.16 27.98 8.88
C GLU A 389 -89.76 26.52 8.53
N PRO A 390 -89.12 25.78 9.46
CA PRO A 390 -88.77 24.37 9.27
C PRO A 390 -89.87 23.39 9.74
N GLN A 391 -90.14 22.34 8.94
CA GLN A 391 -91.12 21.28 9.19
C GLN A 391 -90.64 20.21 10.21
N MET A 392 -91.53 19.73 11.09
CA MET A 392 -91.28 18.79 12.19
C MET A 392 -91.13 17.31 11.76
N PRO A 393 -90.09 16.56 12.23
CA PRO A 393 -90.02 15.10 12.10
C PRO A 393 -90.62 14.33 13.31
N ARG A 394 -91.26 13.18 13.04
CA ARG A 394 -91.95 12.27 13.99
C ARG A 394 -91.01 11.25 14.69
N PRO A 395 -91.33 10.78 15.92
CA PRO A 395 -90.44 9.96 16.76
C PRO A 395 -90.61 8.44 16.58
N VAL A 396 -89.54 7.67 16.83
CA VAL A 396 -89.52 6.19 16.90
C VAL A 396 -88.80 5.75 18.20
N GLU A 397 -89.35 4.75 18.90
CA GLU A 397 -89.00 4.35 20.27
C GLU A 397 -87.79 3.38 20.43
N PRO A 398 -87.10 3.33 21.59
CA PRO A 398 -85.89 2.53 21.87
C PRO A 398 -86.15 1.14 22.50
N ARG A 399 -85.16 0.22 22.42
CA ARG A 399 -85.21 -1.21 22.86
C ARG A 399 -84.31 -1.49 24.10
N GLU A 400 -84.80 -2.26 25.08
CA GLU A 400 -84.15 -2.65 26.36
C GLU A 400 -83.29 -3.95 26.31
N PRO A 401 -82.32 -4.17 27.25
CA PRO A 401 -81.58 -5.44 27.41
C PRO A 401 -81.94 -6.25 28.70
N MET A 402 -82.10 -7.58 28.56
CA MET A 402 -82.06 -8.62 29.63
C MET A 402 -80.80 -9.49 29.40
N GLY A 403 -80.13 -10.20 30.32
CA GLY A 403 -80.28 -10.59 31.74
C GLY A 403 -79.34 -11.80 31.92
N ASP A 404 -78.49 -11.83 32.95
CA ASP A 404 -77.42 -12.83 33.13
C ASP A 404 -77.91 -14.00 34.02
N GLU A 405 -77.90 -15.23 33.49
CA GLU A 405 -78.47 -16.44 34.12
C GLU A 405 -77.41 -17.32 34.82
N THR A 406 -77.84 -18.01 35.88
CA THR A 406 -76.99 -18.83 36.76
C THR A 406 -77.19 -20.33 36.55
N ARG A 407 -76.07 -21.08 36.60
CA ARG A 407 -75.90 -22.45 37.15
C ARG A 407 -76.68 -23.62 36.51
N THR A 408 -75.95 -24.64 36.02
CA THR A 408 -76.34 -26.06 36.22
C THR A 408 -75.14 -27.02 36.22
N LEU A 409 -75.24 -28.05 37.07
CA LEU A 409 -74.34 -29.19 37.26
C LEU A 409 -74.77 -30.36 36.36
N GLY A 410 -73.79 -31.01 35.73
CA GLY A 410 -73.64 -32.47 35.50
C GLY A 410 -74.76 -33.28 34.84
N ARG A 411 -74.46 -33.90 33.67
CA ARG A 411 -74.85 -35.29 33.33
C ARG A 411 -74.13 -35.74 32.04
N SER A 412 -73.31 -36.78 32.13
CA SER A 412 -72.70 -37.44 30.97
C SER A 412 -73.18 -38.89 30.93
N THR A 413 -73.93 -39.25 29.89
CA THR A 413 -74.33 -40.63 29.59
C THR A 413 -74.32 -40.82 28.07
N THR A 414 -73.43 -41.71 27.62
CA THR A 414 -73.57 -42.72 26.52
C THR A 414 -74.06 -42.24 25.14
N VAL A 415 -73.51 -42.67 24.00
CA VAL A 415 -73.57 -44.01 23.34
C VAL A 415 -72.50 -44.01 22.20
N LEU A 416 -71.71 -45.06 21.94
CA LEU A 416 -71.82 -46.09 20.86
C LEU A 416 -70.49 -46.88 20.91
N THR A 417 -70.43 -48.20 20.71
CA THR A 417 -70.72 -48.89 19.44
C THR A 417 -71.05 -50.36 19.69
N LYS A 418 -71.88 -50.92 18.82
CA LYS A 418 -72.44 -52.26 18.83
C LYS A 418 -71.92 -53.01 17.61
N ASP A 419 -71.75 -54.33 17.80
CA ASP A 419 -71.54 -55.43 16.85
C ASP A 419 -70.25 -55.48 16.01
#